data_AF-A0A517N5V0-F1
#
_entry.id   AF-A0A517N5V0-F1
#
_cell.length_a   1.000
_cell.length_b   1.000
_cell.length_c   1.000
_cell.angle_alpha   90.00
_cell.angle_beta   90.00
_cell.angle_gamma   90.00
#
_symmetry.space_group_name_H-M   'P 1'
#
loop_
_entity.id
_entity.type
_entity.pdbx_description
1 polymer ?
#
loop_
_entity_poly.entity_id
_entity_poly.type
_entity_poly.pdbx_seq_one_letter_code
_entity_poly.pdbx_strand_id
1 'polypeptide(L)'
;MLVGMWRDHREWLVLDAKIAKYESAIGRLDVTTESRMHLIYSDPGQPDRYQWRGHLPANQSWRLSWRIAGKDADYTQVSSTNSEDFFPRVRIDDDGSEMSLHVLIVGKGMSQRIGAATADLLRKYRDQLVIEVIAETETEDYPVDQIVSLLKIRLPESLRQDVVDQFGKFAWQVTDNGTLVHLRLGTDQALEAEEKSEAESDE
;
A
#
# COMPACT_ATOMS: atom_id res chain seq x y z
N MET A 1 41.23 18.52 -9.92
CA MET A 1 40.92 17.08 -9.86
C MET A 1 40.59 16.60 -8.43
N LEU A 2 41.27 17.09 -7.37
CA LEU A 2 40.99 16.73 -5.96
C LEU A 2 39.64 17.23 -5.38
N VAL A 3 39.09 18.33 -5.89
CA VAL A 3 37.82 18.92 -5.39
C VAL A 3 36.59 18.09 -5.79
N GLY A 4 36.64 17.37 -6.92
CA GLY A 4 35.58 16.46 -7.36
C GLY A 4 35.46 15.23 -6.43
N MET A 5 36.58 14.57 -6.17
CA MET A 5 36.64 13.42 -5.25
C MET A 5 36.16 13.73 -3.83
N TRP A 6 36.46 14.93 -3.31
CA TRP A 6 35.98 15.35 -1.98
C TRP A 6 34.47 15.63 -1.93
N ARG A 7 33.90 16.12 -3.03
CA ARG A 7 32.47 16.36 -3.14
C ARG A 7 31.71 15.04 -3.27
N ASP A 8 32.20 14.12 -4.10
CA ASP A 8 31.65 12.78 -4.27
C ASP A 8 31.70 11.99 -2.95
N HIS A 9 32.78 12.11 -2.17
CA HIS A 9 32.90 11.46 -0.86
C HIS A 9 31.92 12.01 0.18
N ARG A 10 31.65 13.33 0.13
CA ARG A 10 30.69 13.97 1.06
C ARG A 10 29.24 13.65 0.70
N GLU A 11 28.93 13.54 -0.59
CA GLU A 11 27.65 13.05 -1.07
C GLU A 11 27.44 11.57 -0.68
N TRP A 12 28.51 10.75 -0.76
CA TRP A 12 28.53 9.36 -0.27
C TRP A 12 28.23 9.24 1.22
N LEU A 13 28.90 10.03 2.08
CA LEU A 13 28.68 9.98 3.54
C LEU A 13 27.26 10.41 3.95
N VAL A 14 26.65 11.33 3.20
CA VAL A 14 25.25 11.73 3.41
C VAL A 14 24.29 10.64 2.95
N LEU A 15 24.63 9.93 1.87
CA LEU A 15 23.87 8.76 1.41
C LEU A 15 23.96 7.62 2.45
N ASP A 16 25.15 7.29 2.93
CA ASP A 16 25.38 6.26 3.95
C ASP A 16 24.66 6.58 5.26
N ALA A 17 24.68 7.84 5.70
CA ALA A 17 23.95 8.25 6.90
C ALA A 17 22.42 8.15 6.72
N LYS A 18 21.91 8.42 5.51
CA LYS A 18 20.50 8.21 5.17
C LYS A 18 20.17 6.73 5.09
N ILE A 19 21.00 5.92 4.43
CA ILE A 19 20.86 4.47 4.32
C ILE A 19 20.86 3.85 5.72
N ALA A 20 21.84 4.15 6.57
CA ALA A 20 21.90 3.67 7.95
C ALA A 20 20.70 4.13 8.79
N LYS A 21 20.23 5.37 8.61
CA LYS A 21 19.01 5.86 9.25
C LYS A 21 17.76 5.11 8.77
N TYR A 22 17.69 4.72 7.49
CA TYR A 22 16.57 3.94 6.96
C TYR A 22 16.67 2.47 7.35
N GLU A 23 17.86 1.87 7.33
CA GLU A 23 18.11 0.50 7.78
C GLU A 23 17.80 0.31 9.26
N SER A 24 18.19 1.28 10.11
CA SER A 24 17.85 1.24 11.54
C SER A 24 16.36 1.46 11.83
N ALA A 25 15.63 2.14 10.95
CA ALA A 25 14.22 2.46 11.17
C ALA A 25 13.24 1.48 10.49
N ILE A 26 13.64 0.88 9.37
CA ILE A 26 12.77 0.13 8.45
C ILE A 26 13.35 -1.27 8.14
N GLY A 27 14.58 -1.56 8.56
CA GLY A 27 15.27 -2.80 8.21
C GLY A 27 16.04 -2.70 6.89
N ARG A 28 16.88 -3.71 6.68
CA ARG A 28 17.66 -3.86 5.45
C ARG A 28 16.77 -4.51 4.38
N LEU A 29 16.79 -3.93 3.19
CA LEU A 29 16.15 -4.52 2.02
C LEU A 29 17.21 -5.33 1.28
N ASP A 30 17.11 -6.65 1.33
CA ASP A 30 18.06 -7.53 0.66
C ASP A 30 17.65 -7.73 -0.80
N VAL A 31 18.06 -6.78 -1.65
CA VAL A 31 17.81 -6.85 -3.10
C VAL A 31 18.67 -7.94 -3.72
N THR A 32 18.09 -9.12 -3.93
CA THR A 32 18.78 -10.26 -4.54
C THR A 32 18.77 -10.23 -6.06
N THR A 33 17.73 -9.62 -6.66
CA THR A 33 17.48 -9.63 -8.11
C THR A 33 16.86 -8.31 -8.58
N GLU A 34 17.60 -7.49 -9.34
CA GLU A 34 17.13 -6.17 -9.79
C GLU A 34 15.92 -6.20 -10.75
N SER A 35 15.61 -7.36 -11.34
CA SER A 35 14.45 -7.53 -12.23
C SER A 35 13.15 -7.88 -11.50
N ARG A 36 13.16 -7.90 -10.17
CA ARG A 36 12.01 -8.24 -9.32
C ARG A 36 11.71 -7.10 -8.37
N MET A 37 10.45 -6.96 -7.98
CA MET A 37 10.06 -6.06 -6.91
C MET A 37 10.42 -6.68 -5.57
N HIS A 38 11.00 -5.89 -4.67
CA HIS A 38 11.33 -6.31 -3.31
C HIS A 38 10.53 -5.47 -2.33
N LEU A 39 9.98 -6.10 -1.29
CA LEU A 39 9.20 -5.39 -0.28
C LEU A 39 9.54 -5.90 1.12
N ILE A 40 9.58 -4.98 2.08
CA ILE A 40 9.57 -5.27 3.51
C ILE A 40 8.68 -4.25 4.21
N TYR A 41 7.82 -4.72 5.10
CA TYR A 41 7.00 -3.87 5.94
C TYR A 41 7.80 -3.29 7.10
N SER A 42 7.48 -2.06 7.45
CA SER A 42 8.03 -1.31 8.58
C SER A 42 6.88 -0.89 9.48
N ASP A 43 6.76 -1.52 10.64
CA ASP A 43 5.78 -1.09 11.64
C ASP A 43 6.15 0.31 12.17
N PRO A 44 5.33 1.35 11.92
CA PRO A 44 5.59 2.69 12.43
C PRO A 44 5.21 2.88 13.91
N GLY A 45 4.77 1.82 14.60
CA GLY A 45 4.38 1.82 16.01
C GLY A 45 3.11 2.63 16.31
N GLN A 46 2.32 2.90 15.28
CA GLN A 46 1.09 3.70 15.36
C GLN A 46 -0.05 2.94 14.72
N PRO A 47 -1.20 2.80 15.42
CA PRO A 47 -2.35 2.15 14.85
C PRO A 47 -2.83 2.93 13.61
N ASP A 48 -3.26 2.21 12.59
CA ASP A 48 -3.70 2.72 11.28
C ASP A 48 -2.64 3.40 10.42
N ARG A 49 -1.35 3.23 10.75
CA ARG A 49 -0.24 3.64 9.88
C ARG A 49 0.49 2.42 9.37
N TYR A 50 0.72 2.40 8.07
CA TYR A 50 1.38 1.31 7.38
C TYR A 50 2.46 1.89 6.48
N GLN A 51 3.64 1.28 6.51
CA GLN A 51 4.76 1.74 5.71
C GLN A 51 5.53 0.53 5.23
N TRP A 52 6.00 0.60 3.98
CA TRP A 52 6.95 -0.36 3.46
C TRP A 52 8.20 0.36 3.01
N ARG A 53 9.28 -0.40 2.90
CA ARG A 53 10.38 -0.10 2.01
C ARG A 53 10.34 -1.13 0.91
N GLY A 54 10.59 -0.69 -0.31
CA GLY A 54 10.74 -1.61 -1.41
C GLY A 54 11.72 -1.12 -2.45
N HIS A 55 11.91 -1.97 -3.44
CA HIS A 55 12.72 -1.72 -4.62
C HIS A 55 11.88 -2.02 -5.86
N LEU A 56 11.83 -1.07 -6.79
CA LEU A 56 11.13 -1.23 -8.06
C LEU A 56 12.15 -1.46 -9.19
N PRO A 57 11.96 -2.51 -10.00
CA PRO A 57 12.69 -2.71 -11.25
C PRO A 57 12.59 -1.53 -12.20
N ALA A 58 13.67 -1.29 -12.94
CA ALA A 58 13.76 -0.23 -13.95
C ALA A 58 12.81 -0.44 -15.14
N ASN A 59 12.53 0.65 -15.86
CA ASN A 59 11.75 0.72 -17.09
C ASN A 59 10.32 0.20 -16.95
N GLN A 60 9.72 0.39 -15.77
CA GLN A 60 8.35 -0.01 -15.48
C GLN A 60 7.53 1.18 -15.01
N SER A 61 6.25 1.17 -15.37
CA SER A 61 5.25 2.04 -14.77
C SER A 61 4.50 1.27 -13.71
N TRP A 62 4.48 1.79 -12.49
CA TRP A 62 3.87 1.19 -11.33
C TRP A 62 2.68 2.02 -10.87
N ARG A 63 1.61 1.35 -10.47
CA ARG A 63 0.46 1.96 -9.80
C ARG A 63 0.32 1.41 -8.40
N LEU A 64 0.15 2.34 -7.47
CA LEU A 64 -0.38 2.05 -6.16
C LEU A 64 -1.88 2.35 -6.22
N SER A 65 -2.69 1.29 -6.31
CA SER A 65 -4.15 1.35 -6.41
C SER A 65 -4.78 1.08 -5.05
N TRP A 66 -5.90 1.73 -4.74
CA TRP A 66 -6.71 1.41 -3.59
C TRP A 66 -8.19 1.28 -3.94
N ARG A 67 -8.85 0.32 -3.30
CA ARG A 67 -10.30 0.16 -3.29
C ARG A 67 -10.79 0.40 -1.86
N ILE A 68 -11.82 1.24 -1.71
CA ILE A 68 -12.52 1.47 -0.45
C ILE A 68 -13.96 1.03 -0.66
N ALA A 69 -14.49 0.24 0.26
CA ALA A 69 -15.86 -0.23 0.20
C ALA A 69 -16.83 0.96 -0.05
N GLY A 70 -17.66 0.83 -1.09
CA GLY A 70 -18.67 1.82 -1.48
C GLY A 70 -18.13 2.99 -2.30
N LYS A 71 -16.91 2.86 -2.82
CA LYS A 71 -16.28 3.81 -3.72
C LYS A 71 -15.58 3.11 -4.87
N ASP A 72 -15.50 3.81 -5.99
CA ASP A 72 -14.71 3.37 -7.13
C ASP A 72 -13.22 3.27 -6.75
N ALA A 73 -12.51 2.37 -7.45
CA ALA A 73 -11.07 2.24 -7.31
C ALA A 73 -10.38 3.53 -7.75
N ASP A 74 -9.32 3.89 -7.03
CA ASP A 74 -8.46 5.03 -7.38
C ASP A 74 -7.00 4.58 -7.30
N TYR A 75 -6.09 5.36 -7.88
CA TYR A 75 -4.68 5.01 -7.89
C TYR A 75 -3.77 6.23 -8.03
N THR A 76 -2.50 6.01 -7.72
CA THR A 76 -1.44 6.94 -8.07
C THR A 76 -0.32 6.18 -8.77
N GLN A 77 0.37 6.86 -9.68
CA GLN A 77 1.34 6.25 -10.59
C GLN A 77 2.75 6.79 -10.35
N VAL A 78 3.73 5.89 -10.42
CA VAL A 78 5.15 6.20 -10.42
C VAL A 78 5.82 5.49 -11.59
N SER A 79 6.63 6.23 -12.35
CA SER A 79 7.41 5.67 -13.46
C SER A 79 8.85 5.54 -13.01
N SER A 80 9.37 4.31 -13.10
CA SER A 80 10.74 3.98 -12.74
C SER A 80 11.58 3.91 -14.02
N THR A 81 12.36 4.95 -14.31
CA THR A 81 13.29 4.92 -15.47
C THR A 81 14.53 4.08 -15.13
N ASN A 82 14.97 4.16 -13.87
CA ASN A 82 16.02 3.32 -13.30
C ASN A 82 15.43 2.46 -12.19
N SER A 83 16.16 1.44 -11.75
CA SER A 83 15.79 0.71 -10.54
C SER A 83 15.94 1.65 -9.35
N GLU A 84 14.93 1.69 -8.49
CA GLU A 84 14.89 2.66 -7.40
C GLU A 84 14.23 2.12 -6.14
N ASP A 85 14.76 2.54 -4.99
CA ASP A 85 14.12 2.34 -3.70
C ASP A 85 12.89 3.26 -3.59
N PHE A 86 11.80 2.73 -3.08
CA PHE A 86 10.57 3.47 -2.82
C PHE A 86 10.01 3.16 -1.44
N PHE A 87 9.20 4.08 -0.93
CA PHE A 87 8.70 4.05 0.44
C PHE A 87 7.19 4.35 0.44
N PRO A 88 6.35 3.37 0.09
CA PRO A 88 4.91 3.58 0.12
C PRO A 88 4.47 3.70 1.58
N ARG A 89 3.60 4.66 1.85
CA ARG A 89 3.01 4.87 3.17
C ARG A 89 1.52 5.04 3.05
N VAL A 90 0.81 4.43 3.98
CA VAL A 90 -0.63 4.59 4.12
C VAL A 90 -0.96 4.96 5.55
N ARG A 91 -1.93 5.85 5.70
CA ARG A 91 -2.48 6.23 7.00
C ARG A 91 -3.98 6.41 6.88
N ILE A 92 -4.72 5.87 7.83
CA ILE A 92 -6.13 6.22 8.00
C ILE A 92 -6.20 7.25 9.12
N ASP A 93 -6.77 8.41 8.80
CA ASP A 93 -7.04 9.47 9.78
C ASP A 93 -8.52 9.47 10.12
N ASP A 94 -8.83 9.64 11.40
CA ASP A 94 -10.18 9.82 11.90
C ASP A 94 -10.20 11.01 12.87
N ASP A 95 -10.92 12.07 12.51
CA ASP A 95 -11.10 13.25 13.37
C ASP A 95 -12.40 13.20 14.20
N GLY A 96 -13.12 12.08 14.11
CA GLY A 96 -14.42 11.85 14.76
C GLY A 96 -15.62 12.27 13.90
N SER A 97 -15.44 13.15 12.93
CA SER A 97 -16.48 13.58 11.98
C SER A 97 -16.30 12.91 10.62
N GLU A 98 -15.06 12.86 10.14
CA GLU A 98 -14.67 12.29 8.86
C GLU A 98 -13.50 11.34 9.06
N MET A 99 -13.44 10.34 8.18
CA MET A 99 -12.32 9.43 8.10
C MET A 99 -11.75 9.49 6.68
N SER A 100 -10.42 9.52 6.56
CA SER A 100 -9.72 9.61 5.27
C SER A 100 -8.57 8.62 5.17
N LEU A 101 -8.41 8.03 3.99
CA LEU A 101 -7.26 7.24 3.61
C LEU A 101 -6.24 8.15 2.94
N HIS A 102 -5.07 8.27 3.54
CA HIS A 102 -3.92 8.97 2.97
C HIS A 102 -2.94 7.95 2.40
N VAL A 103 -2.57 8.12 1.14
CA VAL A 103 -1.62 7.27 0.43
C VAL A 103 -0.47 8.13 -0.08
N LEU A 104 0.76 7.72 0.17
CA LEU A 104 1.96 8.42 -0.26
C LEU A 104 2.90 7.43 -0.97
N ILE A 105 3.36 7.79 -2.17
CA ILE A 105 4.40 7.06 -2.91
C ILE A 105 5.36 8.05 -3.59
N VAL A 106 6.67 7.89 -3.39
CA VAL A 106 7.74 8.69 -4.05
C VAL A 106 7.40 10.20 -4.11
N GLY A 107 7.03 10.78 -2.96
CA GLY A 107 6.71 12.21 -2.85
C GLY A 107 5.35 12.65 -3.42
N LYS A 108 4.59 11.76 -4.07
CA LYS A 108 3.19 12.00 -4.46
C LYS A 108 2.26 11.53 -3.36
N GLY A 109 1.47 12.45 -2.82
CA GLY A 109 0.47 12.17 -1.78
C GLY A 109 -0.94 12.34 -2.31
N MET A 110 -1.82 11.41 -1.95
CA MET A 110 -3.24 11.44 -2.21
C MET A 110 -4.00 11.28 -0.89
N SER A 111 -5.17 11.90 -0.81
CA SER A 111 -6.10 11.72 0.30
C SER A 111 -7.47 11.42 -0.29
N GLN A 112 -8.09 10.35 0.18
CA GLN A 112 -9.42 9.94 -0.22
C GLN A 112 -10.31 9.81 1.01
N ARG A 113 -11.41 10.53 1.03
CA ARG A 113 -12.42 10.39 2.10
C ARG A 113 -13.00 8.98 2.10
N ILE A 114 -13.14 8.37 3.26
CA ILE A 114 -13.85 7.10 3.44
C ILE A 114 -15.35 7.39 3.56
N GLY A 115 -16.19 6.59 2.90
CA GLY A 115 -17.64 6.75 2.96
C GLY A 115 -18.18 6.55 4.38
N ALA A 116 -19.28 7.22 4.73
CA ALA A 116 -19.80 7.22 6.10
C ALA A 116 -20.05 5.80 6.65
N ALA A 117 -20.71 4.93 5.87
CA ALA A 117 -20.97 3.55 6.27
C ALA A 117 -19.67 2.76 6.55
N THR A 118 -18.68 2.88 5.67
CA THR A 118 -17.38 2.22 5.84
C THR A 118 -16.62 2.79 7.04
N ALA A 119 -16.68 4.10 7.26
CA ALA A 119 -16.07 4.75 8.42
C ALA A 119 -16.72 4.28 9.73
N ASP A 120 -18.06 4.15 9.77
CA ASP A 120 -18.78 3.65 10.94
C ASP A 120 -18.41 2.19 11.26
N LEU A 121 -18.24 1.35 10.24
CA LEU A 121 -17.75 -0.02 10.40
C LEU A 121 -16.31 -0.06 10.94
N LEU A 122 -15.41 0.74 10.35
CA LEU A 122 -14.01 0.84 10.79
C LEU A 122 -13.91 1.31 12.24
N ARG A 123 -14.71 2.29 12.66
CA ARG A 123 -14.77 2.77 14.05
C ARG A 123 -15.32 1.72 15.00
N LYS A 124 -16.45 1.11 14.64
CA LYS A 124 -17.17 0.20 15.54
C LYS A 124 -16.43 -1.12 15.76
N TYR A 125 -15.84 -1.67 14.70
CA TYR A 125 -15.25 -3.00 14.73
C TYR A 125 -13.72 -2.99 14.69
N ARG A 126 -13.06 -1.83 14.87
CA ARG A 126 -11.60 -1.64 14.71
C ARG A 126 -10.76 -2.79 15.26
N ASP A 127 -10.98 -3.17 16.53
CA ASP A 127 -10.20 -4.18 17.24
C ASP A 127 -10.55 -5.63 16.84
N GLN A 128 -11.56 -5.81 15.98
CA GLN A 128 -12.05 -7.10 15.50
C GLN A 128 -11.84 -7.27 13.99
N LEU A 129 -11.36 -6.24 13.29
CA LEU A 129 -11.04 -6.33 11.88
C LEU A 129 -9.85 -7.25 11.66
N VAL A 130 -9.87 -7.97 10.55
CA VAL A 130 -8.69 -8.69 10.09
C VAL A 130 -7.89 -7.74 9.22
N ILE A 131 -6.66 -7.47 9.64
CA ILE A 131 -5.70 -6.62 8.94
C ILE A 131 -4.61 -7.54 8.43
N GLU A 132 -4.46 -7.60 7.11
CA GLU A 132 -3.43 -8.38 6.44
C GLU A 132 -2.43 -7.40 5.83
N VAL A 133 -1.18 -7.49 6.25
CA VAL A 133 -0.07 -6.68 5.75
C VAL A 133 0.94 -7.63 5.10
N ILE A 134 1.43 -7.28 3.92
CA ILE A 134 2.43 -8.11 3.23
C ILE A 134 3.85 -7.84 3.74
N ALA A 135 4.73 -8.85 3.68
CA ALA A 135 6.16 -8.74 4.01
C ALA A 135 6.43 -8.25 5.45
N GLU A 136 5.63 -8.71 6.43
CA GLU A 136 5.74 -8.31 7.84
C GLU A 136 7.03 -8.78 8.53
N THR A 137 7.61 -9.91 8.08
CA THR A 137 8.68 -10.59 8.82
C THR A 137 10.01 -10.60 8.09
N GLU A 138 10.01 -10.66 6.76
CA GLU A 138 11.21 -10.70 5.93
C GLU A 138 10.98 -9.99 4.60
N THR A 139 12.07 -9.79 3.84
CA THR A 139 11.97 -9.24 2.48
C THR A 139 11.32 -10.29 1.57
N GLU A 140 10.27 -9.90 0.86
CA GLU A 140 9.61 -10.74 -0.14
C GLU A 140 9.89 -10.23 -1.57
N ASP A 141 10.10 -11.15 -2.51
CA ASP A 141 10.40 -10.87 -3.92
C ASP A 141 9.24 -11.23 -4.87
N TYR A 142 8.80 -10.28 -5.69
CA TYR A 142 7.68 -10.47 -6.62
C TYR A 142 8.09 -10.25 -8.09
N PRO A 143 7.56 -11.04 -9.03
CA PRO A 143 7.60 -10.73 -10.46
C PRO A 143 6.90 -9.41 -10.80
N VAL A 144 7.31 -8.77 -11.90
CA VAL A 144 6.74 -7.47 -12.35
C VAL A 144 5.33 -7.56 -12.93
N ASP A 145 4.91 -8.75 -13.34
CA ASP A 145 3.57 -9.08 -13.83
C ASP A 145 2.61 -9.47 -12.71
N GLN A 146 3.07 -9.54 -11.46
CA GLN A 146 2.25 -9.84 -10.31
C GLN A 146 1.71 -8.56 -9.66
N ILE A 147 0.41 -8.56 -9.33
CA ILE A 147 -0.20 -7.56 -8.44
C ILE A 147 -0.06 -8.04 -6.99
N VAL A 148 0.50 -7.18 -6.15
CA VAL A 148 0.72 -7.46 -4.73
C VAL A 148 -0.30 -6.69 -3.89
N SER A 149 -0.95 -7.41 -2.97
CA SER A 149 -1.86 -6.81 -1.98
C SER A 149 -1.05 -6.31 -0.79
N LEU A 150 -0.72 -5.03 -0.77
CA LEU A 150 0.09 -4.44 0.30
C LEU A 150 -0.63 -4.46 1.65
N LEU A 151 -1.89 -4.02 1.65
CA LEU A 151 -2.73 -3.92 2.83
C LEU A 151 -4.15 -4.36 2.48
N LYS A 152 -4.72 -5.24 3.29
CA LYS A 152 -6.14 -5.60 3.21
C LYS A 152 -6.76 -5.51 4.59
N ILE A 153 -7.80 -4.69 4.70
CA ILE A 153 -8.61 -4.57 5.92
C ILE A 153 -9.98 -5.17 5.60
N ARG A 154 -10.34 -6.22 6.32
CA ARG A 154 -11.57 -6.98 6.07
C ARG A 154 -12.34 -7.27 7.34
N LEU A 155 -13.66 -7.39 7.19
CA LEU A 155 -14.52 -7.91 8.24
C LEU A 155 -14.31 -9.42 8.35
N PRO A 156 -14.11 -9.95 9.57
CA PRO A 156 -14.11 -11.39 9.79
C PRO A 156 -15.49 -11.97 9.48
N GLU A 157 -15.51 -13.25 9.09
CA GLU A 157 -16.75 -13.93 8.71
C GLU A 157 -17.81 -13.92 9.83
N SER A 158 -17.36 -14.00 11.08
CA SER A 158 -18.22 -13.96 12.27
C SER A 158 -19.00 -12.66 12.44
N LEU A 159 -18.52 -11.53 11.91
CA LEU A 159 -19.17 -10.22 12.03
C LEU A 159 -20.07 -9.88 10.85
N ARG A 160 -20.07 -10.70 9.79
CA ARG A 160 -20.80 -10.38 8.55
C ARG A 160 -22.31 -10.24 8.81
N GLN A 161 -22.90 -11.20 9.53
CA GLN A 161 -24.33 -11.17 9.80
C GLN A 161 -24.72 -9.97 10.68
N ASP A 162 -23.96 -9.69 11.73
CA ASP A 162 -24.18 -8.54 12.61
C ASP A 162 -24.13 -7.21 11.85
N VAL A 163 -23.22 -7.09 10.87
CA VAL A 163 -23.12 -5.92 10.00
C VAL A 163 -24.34 -5.81 9.10
N VAL A 164 -24.80 -6.90 8.49
CA VAL A 164 -26.02 -6.89 7.67
C VAL A 164 -27.24 -6.48 8.49
N ASP A 165 -27.37 -6.99 9.71
CA ASP A 165 -28.53 -6.73 10.57
C ASP A 165 -28.59 -5.26 11.04
N GLN A 166 -27.43 -4.64 11.26
CA GLN A 166 -27.35 -3.28 11.79
C GLN A 166 -27.29 -2.20 10.71
N PHE A 167 -26.57 -2.45 9.62
CA PHE A 167 -26.33 -1.47 8.55
C PHE A 167 -27.13 -1.76 7.27
N GLY A 168 -27.86 -2.89 7.25
CA GLY A 168 -28.67 -3.33 6.12
C GLY A 168 -27.86 -3.95 4.98
N LYS A 169 -28.57 -4.54 4.02
CA LYS A 169 -27.96 -5.21 2.86
C LYS A 169 -27.14 -4.28 1.96
N PHE A 170 -27.47 -2.99 1.92
CA PHE A 170 -26.73 -2.01 1.11
C PHE A 170 -25.29 -1.82 1.61
N ALA A 171 -25.07 -1.81 2.92
CA ALA A 171 -23.72 -1.77 3.49
C ALA A 171 -22.88 -3.02 3.15
N TRP A 172 -23.54 -4.14 2.84
CA TRP A 172 -22.88 -5.39 2.46
C TRP A 172 -22.53 -5.48 0.98
N GLN A 173 -23.40 -4.97 0.09
CA GLN A 173 -23.11 -4.86 -1.35
C GLN A 173 -21.90 -3.95 -1.63
N VAL A 174 -21.63 -3.05 -0.71
CA VAL A 174 -20.51 -2.11 -0.71
C VAL A 174 -19.17 -2.80 -0.39
N THR A 175 -19.19 -4.00 0.21
CA THR A 175 -17.99 -4.76 0.60
C THR A 175 -17.81 -6.02 -0.24
N ASP A 176 -16.94 -5.96 -1.26
CA ASP A 176 -16.55 -7.17 -2.01
C ASP A 176 -15.88 -8.18 -1.05
N ASN A 177 -16.57 -9.29 -0.80
CA ASN A 177 -16.16 -10.34 0.14
C ASN A 177 -15.88 -9.86 1.58
N GLY A 178 -16.47 -8.75 2.01
CA GLY A 178 -16.23 -8.15 3.33
C GLY A 178 -14.95 -7.31 3.42
N THR A 179 -14.31 -7.00 2.28
CA THR A 179 -13.15 -6.11 2.22
C THR A 179 -13.59 -4.66 2.37
N LEU A 180 -13.03 -3.95 3.35
CA LEU A 180 -13.31 -2.53 3.62
C LEU A 180 -12.32 -1.61 2.91
N VAL A 181 -11.04 -1.98 2.95
CA VAL A 181 -9.94 -1.26 2.31
C VAL A 181 -8.98 -2.27 1.72
N HIS A 182 -8.57 -2.04 0.47
CA HIS A 182 -7.57 -2.88 -0.19
C HIS A 182 -6.59 -2.00 -0.94
N LEU A 183 -5.32 -2.06 -0.55
CA LEU A 183 -4.21 -1.40 -1.22
C LEU A 183 -3.44 -2.43 -2.04
N ARG A 184 -3.21 -2.12 -3.31
CA ARG A 184 -2.57 -2.99 -4.28
C ARG A 184 -1.43 -2.25 -4.96
N LEU A 185 -0.34 -2.94 -5.23
CA LEU A 185 0.79 -2.44 -5.99
C LEU A 185 1.05 -3.39 -7.15
N GLY A 186 1.15 -2.84 -8.35
CA GLY A 186 1.48 -3.61 -9.55
C GLY A 186 1.93 -2.69 -10.66
N THR A 187 2.39 -3.28 -11.76
CA THR A 187 2.63 -2.50 -12.98
C THR A 187 1.30 -2.07 -13.60
N ASP A 188 1.32 -0.97 -14.36
CA ASP A 188 0.17 -0.51 -15.15
C ASP A 188 -0.43 -1.66 -15.98
N GLN A 189 0.43 -2.44 -16.64
CA GLN A 189 0.05 -3.56 -17.49
C GLN A 189 -0.62 -4.68 -16.70
N ALA A 190 -0.09 -5.04 -15.53
CA ALA A 190 -0.66 -6.09 -14.70
C ALA A 190 -2.06 -5.71 -14.20
N LEU A 191 -2.24 -4.48 -13.72
CA LEU A 191 -3.53 -3.98 -13.23
C LEU A 191 -4.56 -3.86 -14.35
N GLU A 192 -4.18 -3.35 -15.52
CA GLU A 192 -5.08 -3.28 -16.68
C GLU A 192 -5.51 -4.67 -17.17
N ALA A 193 -4.60 -5.66 -17.12
CA ALA A 193 -4.92 -7.04 -17.48
C ALA A 193 -5.93 -7.66 -16.49
N GLU A 194 -5.75 -7.43 -15.19
CA GLU A 194 -6.70 -7.89 -14.15
C GLU A 194 -8.07 -7.22 -14.35
N GLU A 195 -8.12 -5.90 -14.47
CA GLU A 195 -9.36 -5.13 -14.65
C GLU A 195 -10.13 -5.57 -15.90
N LYS A 196 -9.43 -5.87 -16.99
CA LYS A 196 -10.04 -6.40 -18.21
C LYS A 196 -10.61 -7.80 -17.99
N SER A 197 -9.90 -8.66 -17.27
CA SER A 197 -10.36 -10.02 -16.97
C SER A 197 -11.57 -10.04 -16.03
N GLU A 198 -11.62 -9.12 -15.05
CA GLU A 198 -12.77 -8.93 -14.17
C GLU A 198 -14.00 -8.53 -15.00
N ALA A 199 -13.84 -7.55 -15.90
CA ALA A 199 -14.93 -7.08 -16.76
C ALA A 199 -15.48 -8.17 -17.71
N GLU A 200 -14.63 -9.03 -18.27
CA GLU A 200 -15.05 -10.14 -19.14
C GLU A 200 -15.74 -11.28 -18.35
N SER A 201 -15.53 -11.37 -17.04
CA SER A 201 -16.15 -12.40 -16.19
C SER A 201 -17.55 -12.05 -15.69
N ASP A 202 -17.91 -10.77 -15.76
CA ASP A 202 -19.22 -10.24 -15.37
C ASP A 202 -20.24 -10.17 -16.53
N GLU A 203 -19.83 -10.52 -17.76
CA GLU A 203 -20.68 -10.65 -18.97
C GLU A 203 -21.24 -12.06 -19.17
#